data_AF-A0A9N9GWS2-F1
#
_entry.id   AF-A0A9N9GWS2-F1
#
_cell.length_a   1.000
_cell.length_b   1.000
_cell.length_c   1.000
_cell.angle_alpha   90.00
_cell.angle_beta   90.00
_cell.angle_gamma   90.00
#
_symmetry.space_group_name_H-M   'P 1'
#
loop_
_entity.id
_entity.type
_entity.pdbx_description
1 polymer ?
#
loop_
_entity_poly.entity_id
_entity_poly.type
_entity_poly.pdbx_seq_one_letter_code
_entity_poly.pdbx_strand_id
1 'polypeptide(L)'
;SLFTRNDMNLLGVIFKPASVEDVIPDIHDSKKYLLPKINRKILEDKDFDVKKFVGISDNQVRTFITKMHWVLMNEKYVESTREFKTDSLVDNLLRLVKIDDYPLTIANHPLYRLSLFGKPYVSAEPEFVVSNKNVSMVVVEDKHLRNVKARTNFGETQLSAEILACGDENISEKIIEQTVFAMRVISMHVTFYKAVIPEAYWEDLDKGLPQEQSVVIKRWPMINGKQTGLDLANSDEREKVLKSLVKIHNINQVIVGVLNENDCF
;
A
#
# COMPACT_ATOMS: atom_id res chain seq x y z
N SER A 1 1.18 -6.08 -22.00
CA SER A 1 0.06 -5.19 -22.37
C SER A 1 -0.21 -4.23 -21.22
N LEU A 2 -0.83 -3.07 -21.46
CA LEU A 2 -1.27 -2.19 -20.37
C LEU A 2 -2.54 -2.77 -19.75
N PHE A 3 -2.58 -2.96 -18.44
CA PHE A 3 -3.77 -3.41 -17.71
C PHE A 3 -4.81 -2.27 -17.65
N THR A 4 -6.05 -2.59 -17.99
CA THR A 4 -7.14 -1.64 -18.14
C THR A 4 -8.35 -2.01 -17.28
N ARG A 5 -9.35 -1.13 -17.26
CA ARG A 5 -10.64 -1.42 -16.61
C ARG A 5 -11.37 -2.61 -17.25
N ASN A 6 -11.16 -2.86 -18.54
CA ASN A 6 -11.77 -4.02 -19.19
C ASN A 6 -11.13 -5.30 -18.65
N ASP A 7 -9.82 -5.30 -18.46
CA ASP A 7 -9.10 -6.44 -17.88
C ASP A 7 -9.56 -6.69 -16.44
N MET A 8 -9.76 -5.64 -15.62
CA MET A 8 -10.37 -5.78 -14.29
C MET A 8 -11.73 -6.47 -14.35
N ASN A 9 -12.61 -6.05 -15.27
CA ASN A 9 -13.95 -6.63 -15.41
C ASN A 9 -13.89 -8.09 -15.87
N LEU A 10 -13.03 -8.40 -16.83
CA LEU A 10 -12.82 -9.77 -17.34
C LEU A 10 -12.25 -10.70 -16.26
N LEU A 11 -11.42 -10.16 -15.37
CA LEU A 11 -10.83 -10.87 -14.24
C LEU A 11 -11.71 -10.85 -12.98
N GLY A 12 -12.94 -10.33 -13.06
CA GLY A 12 -13.87 -10.32 -11.92
C GLY A 12 -13.38 -9.51 -10.73
N VAL A 13 -12.60 -8.45 -10.94
CA VAL A 13 -12.09 -7.60 -9.84
C VAL A 13 -13.11 -6.53 -9.46
N ILE A 14 -13.50 -6.50 -8.19
CA ILE A 14 -14.56 -5.63 -7.68
C ILE A 14 -14.05 -4.82 -6.48
N PHE A 15 -14.06 -3.49 -6.57
CA PHE A 15 -13.80 -2.63 -5.41
C PHE A 15 -15.07 -2.42 -4.59
N LYS A 16 -14.98 -2.60 -3.26
CA LYS A 16 -16.06 -2.28 -2.31
C LYS A 16 -15.62 -1.23 -1.29
N PRO A 17 -16.41 -0.16 -1.07
CA PRO A 17 -16.18 0.73 0.05
C PRO A 17 -16.32 -0.06 1.36
N ALA A 18 -15.45 0.22 2.33
CA ALA A 18 -15.39 -0.54 3.58
C ALA A 18 -15.07 0.36 4.77
N SER A 19 -15.40 -0.13 5.98
CA SER A 19 -14.95 0.51 7.22
C SER A 19 -13.47 0.21 7.48
N VAL A 20 -12.90 0.81 8.53
CA VAL A 20 -11.50 0.54 8.90
C VAL A 20 -11.33 -0.90 9.38
N GLU A 21 -12.30 -1.44 10.12
CA GLU A 21 -12.29 -2.79 10.71
C GLU A 21 -12.35 -3.88 9.63
N ASP A 22 -12.95 -3.57 8.49
CA ASP A 22 -13.03 -4.46 7.34
C ASP A 22 -11.70 -4.61 6.57
N VAL A 23 -10.83 -3.60 6.67
CA VAL A 23 -9.60 -3.47 5.86
C VAL A 23 -8.35 -3.66 6.72
N ILE A 24 -8.32 -3.08 7.92
CA ILE A 24 -7.19 -3.08 8.83
C ILE A 24 -7.41 -4.16 9.91
N PRO A 25 -6.43 -5.04 10.17
CA PRO A 25 -6.55 -6.07 11.21
C PRO A 25 -6.85 -5.48 12.59
N ASP A 26 -7.77 -6.11 13.32
CA ASP A 26 -8.06 -5.71 14.69
C ASP A 26 -7.08 -6.33 15.69
N ILE A 27 -5.86 -5.79 15.70
CA ILE A 27 -4.80 -6.16 16.64
C ILE A 27 -4.55 -4.98 17.58
N HIS A 28 -4.32 -5.29 18.87
CA HIS A 28 -3.97 -4.28 19.86
C HIS A 28 -2.66 -3.60 19.47
N ASP A 29 -2.70 -2.28 19.29
CA ASP A 29 -1.52 -1.47 19.09
C ASP A 29 -1.04 -0.94 20.45
N SER A 30 0.08 -1.46 20.94
CA SER A 30 0.68 -1.02 22.21
C SER A 30 1.53 0.25 22.05
N LYS A 31 1.76 0.73 20.82
CA LYS A 31 2.65 1.86 20.56
C LYS A 31 1.86 3.16 20.45
N LYS A 32 2.26 4.16 21.25
CA LYS A 32 1.86 5.56 21.01
C LYS A 32 2.77 6.14 19.94
N TYR A 33 2.23 6.38 18.74
CA TYR A 33 2.90 7.15 17.71
C TYR A 33 2.86 8.63 18.07
N LEU A 34 3.87 9.07 18.82
CA LEU A 34 4.03 10.47 19.17
C LEU A 34 4.61 11.23 17.99
N LEU A 35 3.72 11.67 17.10
CA LEU A 35 4.08 12.73 16.16
C LEU A 35 3.65 14.08 16.73
N PRO A 36 4.52 15.10 16.67
CA PRO A 36 4.17 16.47 17.00
C PRO A 36 2.95 16.92 16.19
N LYS A 37 2.21 17.91 16.72
CA LYS A 37 1.09 18.57 16.02
C LYS A 37 1.60 19.43 14.85
N ILE A 38 2.13 18.77 13.83
CA ILE A 38 2.50 19.34 12.54
C ILE A 38 1.29 19.22 11.62
N ASN A 39 0.87 20.34 11.06
CA ASN A 39 -0.24 20.43 10.12
C ASN A 39 0.25 20.90 8.74
N ARG A 40 -0.63 20.82 7.73
CA ARG A 40 -0.35 21.27 6.36
C ARG A 40 0.21 22.70 6.30
N LYS A 41 -0.37 23.66 7.05
CA LYS A 41 0.09 25.06 7.03
C LYS A 41 1.56 25.19 7.43
N ILE A 42 2.00 24.46 8.46
CA ILE A 42 3.39 24.43 8.90
C ILE A 42 4.29 23.81 7.82
N LEU A 43 3.87 22.68 7.25
CA LEU A 43 4.63 21.97 6.23
C LEU A 43 4.72 22.72 4.90
N GLU A 44 3.85 23.70 4.66
CA GLU A 44 3.85 24.52 3.46
C GLU A 44 4.65 25.82 3.60
N ASP A 45 5.24 26.07 4.77
CA ASP A 45 6.10 27.22 5.01
C ASP A 45 7.40 27.08 4.20
N LYS A 46 7.78 28.14 3.47
CA LYS A 46 9.02 28.18 2.69
C LYS A 46 10.26 28.16 3.57
N ASP A 47 10.16 28.70 4.79
CA ASP A 47 11.26 28.77 5.76
C ASP A 47 11.20 27.62 6.77
N PHE A 48 10.45 26.55 6.41
CA PHE A 48 10.30 25.35 7.22
C PHE A 48 11.66 24.74 7.56
N ASP A 49 11.91 24.56 8.86
CA ASP A 49 13.07 23.83 9.36
C ASP A 49 12.63 23.01 10.57
N VAL A 50 12.66 21.68 10.40
CA VAL A 50 12.26 20.73 11.44
C VAL A 50 13.10 20.86 12.72
N LYS A 51 14.31 21.40 12.64
CA LYS A 51 15.20 21.60 13.80
C LYS A 51 14.69 22.68 14.75
N LYS A 52 13.83 23.59 14.28
CA LYS A 52 13.24 24.68 15.09
C LYS A 52 12.14 24.19 16.05
N PHE A 53 11.64 22.96 15.89
CA PHE A 53 10.54 22.43 16.70
C PHE A 53 11.06 21.76 17.99
N VAL A 54 10.88 22.46 19.11
CA VAL A 54 11.14 21.93 20.46
C VAL A 54 10.16 20.78 20.73
N GLY A 55 10.68 19.58 21.01
CA GLY A 55 9.87 18.37 21.25
C GLY A 55 10.01 17.27 20.20
N ILE A 56 10.73 17.52 19.10
CA ILE A 56 11.09 16.49 18.12
C ILE A 56 12.57 16.17 18.29
N SER A 57 12.91 15.14 19.05
CA SER A 57 14.30 14.70 19.25
C SER A 57 14.68 13.52 18.35
N ASP A 58 13.71 12.71 17.94
CA ASP A 58 13.94 11.54 17.11
C ASP A 58 14.29 11.94 15.66
N ASN A 59 15.46 11.49 15.18
CA ASN A 59 15.95 11.83 13.85
C ASN A 59 15.14 11.16 12.73
N GLN A 60 14.58 9.97 12.93
CA GLN A 60 13.69 9.34 11.95
C GLN A 60 12.39 10.15 11.81
N VAL A 61 11.83 10.60 12.93
CA VAL A 61 10.65 11.48 12.93
C VAL A 61 10.95 12.82 12.25
N ARG A 62 12.13 13.41 12.51
CA ARG A 62 12.55 14.64 11.82
C ARG A 62 12.65 14.44 10.31
N THR A 63 13.31 13.36 9.86
CA THR A 63 13.41 13.03 8.44
C THR A 63 12.04 12.85 7.81
N PHE A 64 11.12 12.15 8.47
CA PHE A 64 9.76 11.95 7.98
C PHE A 64 9.03 13.29 7.77
N ILE A 65 9.08 14.18 8.76
CA ILE A 65 8.44 15.50 8.66
C ILE A 65 9.09 16.36 7.57
N THR A 66 10.42 16.32 7.44
CA THR A 66 11.12 17.01 6.36
C THR A 66 10.69 16.50 4.98
N LYS A 67 10.53 15.18 4.80
CA LYS A 67 10.05 14.60 3.54
C LYS A 67 8.60 14.98 3.24
N MET A 68 7.74 15.07 4.25
CA MET A 68 6.38 15.59 4.06
C MET A 68 6.38 17.04 3.53
N HIS A 69 7.25 17.90 4.08
CA HIS A 69 7.43 19.26 3.57
C HIS A 69 7.91 19.25 2.10
N TRP A 70 8.89 18.40 1.75
CA TRP A 70 9.37 18.30 0.37
C TRP A 70 8.29 17.95 -0.64
N VAL A 71 7.42 16.98 -0.32
CA VAL A 71 6.30 16.57 -1.19
C VAL A 71 5.33 17.74 -1.39
N LEU A 72 4.90 18.41 -0.32
CA LEU A 72 3.97 19.53 -0.39
C LEU A 72 4.54 20.73 -1.17
N MET A 73 5.82 21.04 -1.00
CA MET A 73 6.49 22.09 -1.78
C MET A 73 6.58 21.72 -3.25
N ASN A 74 6.84 20.44 -3.56
CA ASN A 74 6.90 19.96 -4.93
C ASN A 74 5.56 20.10 -5.67
N GLU A 75 4.44 19.83 -4.99
CA GLU A 75 3.11 20.03 -5.55
C GLU A 75 2.85 21.48 -5.97
N LYS A 76 3.39 22.45 -5.20
CA LYS A 76 3.19 23.88 -5.43
C LYS A 76 4.08 24.45 -6.53
N TYR A 77 5.34 24.01 -6.64
CA TYR A 77 6.36 24.73 -7.41
C TYR A 77 6.80 24.08 -8.74
N VAL A 78 6.26 22.92 -9.12
CA VAL A 78 6.37 22.32 -10.48
C VAL A 78 7.81 22.24 -11.03
N GLU A 79 8.84 22.09 -10.19
CA GLU A 79 10.18 21.78 -10.70
C GLU A 79 10.26 20.32 -11.17
N SER A 80 11.08 20.04 -12.18
CA SER A 80 11.18 18.79 -12.95
C SER A 80 11.84 17.60 -12.23
N THR A 81 12.27 17.74 -10.97
CA THR A 81 12.96 16.72 -10.16
C THR A 81 11.98 15.81 -9.38
N ARG A 82 10.93 15.36 -10.08
CA ARG A 82 9.55 15.27 -9.58
C ARG A 82 9.14 14.02 -8.79
N GLU A 83 9.77 12.87 -9.04
CA GLU A 83 9.21 11.56 -8.69
C GLU A 83 9.76 11.05 -7.35
N PHE A 84 11.08 11.10 -7.18
CA PHE A 84 11.82 10.64 -6.00
C PHE A 84 11.31 11.15 -4.64
N LYS A 85 10.63 12.29 -4.57
CA LYS A 85 10.20 12.88 -3.29
C LYS A 85 9.07 12.08 -2.63
N THR A 86 8.08 11.62 -3.39
CA THR A 86 6.99 10.82 -2.82
C THR A 86 7.49 9.42 -2.49
N ASP A 87 8.25 8.79 -3.38
CA ASP A 87 8.85 7.46 -3.14
C ASP A 87 9.71 7.50 -1.87
N SER A 88 10.54 8.54 -1.73
CA SER A 88 11.37 8.75 -0.53
C SER A 88 10.54 8.96 0.73
N LEU A 89 9.39 9.65 0.65
CA LEU A 89 8.46 9.80 1.77
C LEU A 89 7.84 8.45 2.16
N VAL A 90 7.37 7.68 1.18
CA VAL A 90 6.72 6.39 1.39
C VAL A 90 7.70 5.36 1.95
N ASP A 91 8.89 5.21 1.38
CA ASP A 91 9.95 4.35 1.91
C ASP A 91 10.28 4.71 3.37
N ASN A 92 10.40 6.01 3.69
CA ASN A 92 10.65 6.44 5.06
C ASN A 92 9.48 6.17 6.00
N LEU A 93 8.23 6.32 5.54
CA LEU A 93 7.04 5.96 6.30
C LEU A 93 7.03 4.47 6.66
N LEU A 94 7.29 3.60 5.68
CA LEU A 94 7.33 2.14 5.88
C LEU A 94 8.45 1.73 6.86
N ARG A 95 9.63 2.35 6.75
CA ARG A 95 10.74 2.11 7.69
C ARG A 95 10.46 2.65 9.08
N LEU A 96 9.79 3.80 9.21
CA LEU A 96 9.42 4.39 10.51
C LEU A 96 8.53 3.44 11.33
N VAL A 97 7.65 2.68 10.66
CA VAL A 97 6.79 1.68 11.28
C VAL A 97 7.41 0.28 11.33
N LYS A 98 8.70 0.15 10.98
CA LYS A 98 9.48 -1.09 11.06
C LYS A 98 8.96 -2.23 10.18
N ILE A 99 8.35 -1.90 9.04
CA ILE A 99 7.88 -2.88 8.06
C ILE A 99 9.03 -3.52 7.26
N ASP A 100 10.24 -2.95 7.33
CA ASP A 100 11.48 -3.49 6.73
C ASP A 100 12.44 -4.05 7.80
N ASP A 101 11.91 -4.43 8.95
CA ASP A 101 12.65 -5.14 9.99
C ASP A 101 12.27 -6.63 9.94
N TYR A 102 13.26 -7.51 10.14
CA TYR A 102 13.05 -8.97 10.17
C TYR A 102 11.86 -9.37 11.08
N PRO A 103 11.02 -10.34 10.67
CA PRO A 103 11.06 -11.16 9.45
C PRO A 103 10.52 -10.53 8.15
N LEU A 104 10.09 -9.27 8.17
CA LEU A 104 9.61 -8.61 6.97
C LEU A 104 10.76 -7.98 6.18
N THR A 105 10.58 -7.89 4.87
CA THR A 105 11.50 -7.20 3.97
C THR A 105 10.74 -6.42 2.93
N ILE A 106 11.28 -5.28 2.51
CA ILE A 106 10.79 -4.50 1.38
C ILE A 106 11.62 -4.82 0.13
N ALA A 107 10.93 -5.22 -0.94
CA ALA A 107 11.47 -5.24 -2.29
C ALA A 107 10.98 -4.00 -3.06
N ASN A 108 11.90 -3.27 -3.70
CA ASN A 108 11.59 -2.11 -4.52
C ASN A 108 11.48 -2.55 -5.99
N HIS A 109 10.42 -2.11 -6.69
CA HIS A 109 10.17 -2.43 -8.10
C HIS A 109 10.32 -3.91 -8.48
N PRO A 110 9.81 -4.89 -7.70
CA PRO A 110 9.86 -6.28 -8.13
C PRO A 110 8.96 -6.48 -9.35
N LEU A 111 9.46 -7.21 -10.35
CA LEU A 111 8.67 -7.55 -11.53
C LEU A 111 7.89 -8.85 -11.26
N TYR A 112 6.58 -8.72 -11.08
CA TYR A 112 5.67 -9.86 -10.97
C TYR A 112 4.82 -10.02 -12.23
N ARG A 113 4.27 -11.21 -12.42
CA ARG A 113 3.44 -11.54 -13.57
C ARG A 113 2.15 -12.16 -13.07
N LEU A 114 1.04 -11.73 -13.67
CA LEU A 114 -0.22 -12.45 -13.61
C LEU A 114 -0.28 -13.39 -14.81
N SER A 115 -0.55 -14.66 -14.53
CA SER A 115 -0.67 -15.71 -15.52
C SER A 115 -2.15 -16.02 -15.83
N LEU A 116 -2.41 -16.36 -17.09
CA LEU A 116 -3.71 -16.84 -17.57
C LEU A 116 -3.44 -18.03 -18.49
N PHE A 117 -4.13 -19.16 -18.29
CA PHE A 117 -3.83 -20.42 -19.02
C PHE A 117 -2.35 -20.85 -18.89
N GLY A 118 -1.75 -20.67 -17.72
CA GLY A 118 -0.31 -20.96 -17.48
C GLY A 118 0.65 -20.11 -18.33
N LYS A 119 0.19 -18.99 -18.91
CA LYS A 119 1.00 -18.08 -19.73
C LYS A 119 0.99 -16.67 -19.13
N PRO A 120 2.10 -15.92 -19.21
CA PRO A 120 2.12 -14.53 -18.80
C PRO A 120 1.04 -13.73 -19.53
N TYR A 121 0.16 -13.09 -18.77
CA TYR A 121 -0.90 -12.23 -19.28
C TYR A 121 -0.53 -10.75 -19.10
N VAL A 122 -0.20 -10.37 -17.86
CA VAL A 122 0.17 -9.00 -17.48
C VAL A 122 1.43 -9.03 -16.62
N SER A 123 2.31 -8.05 -16.82
CA SER A 123 3.42 -7.82 -15.90
C SER A 123 3.11 -6.58 -15.07
N ALA A 124 3.43 -6.64 -13.79
CA ALA A 124 3.20 -5.58 -12.83
C ALA A 124 4.51 -5.34 -12.07
N GLU A 125 4.83 -4.08 -11.84
CA GLU A 125 6.06 -3.65 -11.16
C GLU A 125 5.65 -2.69 -10.04
N PRO A 126 5.17 -3.22 -8.89
CA PRO A 126 4.76 -2.39 -7.77
C PRO A 126 5.94 -1.57 -7.24
N GLU A 127 5.66 -0.38 -6.71
CA GLU A 127 6.72 0.49 -6.20
C GLU A 127 7.45 -0.15 -5.02
N PHE A 128 6.69 -0.65 -4.05
CA PHE A 128 7.23 -1.41 -2.92
C PHE A 128 6.37 -2.64 -2.64
N VAL A 129 7.02 -3.75 -2.30
CA VAL A 129 6.35 -4.97 -1.85
C VAL A 129 6.94 -5.42 -0.53
N VAL A 130 6.05 -5.66 0.43
CA VAL A 130 6.42 -6.19 1.75
C VAL A 130 6.14 -7.67 1.77
N SER A 131 7.18 -8.45 2.02
CA SER A 131 7.10 -9.90 2.04
C SER A 131 7.63 -10.49 3.33
N ASN A 132 7.09 -11.65 3.68
CA ASN A 132 7.64 -12.56 4.67
C ASN A 132 7.34 -13.99 4.20
N LYS A 133 8.30 -14.56 3.48
CA LYS A 133 8.15 -15.71 2.56
C LYS A 133 7.19 -15.43 1.40
N ASN A 134 5.94 -15.05 1.70
CA ASN A 134 4.94 -14.62 0.74
C ASN A 134 4.77 -13.09 0.76
N VAL A 135 4.29 -12.53 -0.35
CA VAL A 135 3.86 -11.14 -0.44
C VAL A 135 2.67 -10.93 0.48
N SER A 136 2.83 -10.00 1.42
CA SER A 136 1.82 -9.66 2.43
C SER A 136 1.17 -8.30 2.17
N MET A 137 1.92 -7.37 1.56
CA MET A 137 1.44 -6.04 1.25
C MET A 137 2.06 -5.49 -0.04
N VAL A 138 1.20 -4.87 -0.85
CA VAL A 138 1.58 -4.14 -2.06
C VAL A 138 1.44 -2.64 -1.82
N VAL A 139 2.47 -1.86 -2.12
CA VAL A 139 2.42 -0.41 -2.01
C VAL A 139 2.55 0.19 -3.40
N VAL A 140 1.52 0.95 -3.76
CA VAL A 140 1.38 1.59 -5.07
C VAL A 140 1.46 3.09 -4.87
N GLU A 141 2.40 3.70 -5.57
CA GLU A 141 2.60 5.14 -5.52
C GLU A 141 2.04 5.75 -6.80
N ASP A 142 1.30 6.84 -6.64
CA ASP A 142 0.74 7.62 -7.74
C ASP A 142 1.24 9.07 -7.62
N LYS A 143 2.46 9.25 -8.14
CA LYS A 143 3.31 10.44 -8.27
C LYS A 143 2.65 11.79 -8.02
N HIS A 144 1.60 12.11 -8.78
CA HIS A 144 0.98 13.44 -8.77
C HIS A 144 -0.52 13.42 -8.93
N LEU A 145 -1.20 14.27 -8.15
CA LEU A 145 -2.63 14.60 -8.31
C LEU A 145 -3.00 14.94 -9.77
N ARG A 146 -2.07 15.50 -10.56
CA ARG A 146 -2.29 15.84 -11.98
C ARG A 146 -2.29 14.62 -12.91
N ASN A 147 -1.51 13.59 -12.58
CA ASN A 147 -1.34 12.39 -13.41
C ASN A 147 -2.42 11.34 -13.14
N VAL A 148 -2.93 11.32 -11.91
CA VAL A 148 -4.07 10.49 -11.52
C VAL A 148 -5.31 10.95 -12.29
N LYS A 149 -5.99 10.04 -12.98
CA LYS A 149 -7.16 10.33 -13.82
C LYS A 149 -8.33 9.44 -13.44
N ALA A 150 -9.55 9.97 -13.58
CA ALA A 150 -10.76 9.17 -13.40
C ALA A 150 -10.80 7.97 -14.36
N ARG A 151 -10.22 8.09 -15.57
CA ARG A 151 -10.17 7.00 -16.56
C ARG A 151 -9.39 5.76 -16.09
N THR A 152 -8.38 5.94 -15.23
CA THR A 152 -7.58 4.84 -14.64
C THR A 152 -8.09 4.46 -13.25
N ASN A 153 -9.35 4.83 -12.95
CA ASN A 153 -9.94 4.69 -11.62
C ASN A 153 -9.06 5.25 -10.50
N PHE A 154 -8.42 6.39 -10.77
CA PHE A 154 -7.49 7.05 -9.85
C PHE A 154 -6.35 6.12 -9.37
N GLY A 155 -5.84 5.23 -10.23
CA GLY A 155 -4.75 4.31 -9.90
C GLY A 155 -5.19 2.90 -9.51
N GLU A 156 -6.47 2.71 -9.16
CA GLU A 156 -6.99 1.41 -8.73
C GLU A 156 -6.91 0.33 -9.81
N THR A 157 -6.90 0.73 -11.08
CA THR A 157 -6.68 -0.22 -12.19
C THR A 157 -5.28 -0.83 -12.12
N GLN A 158 -4.25 -0.03 -11.88
CA GLN A 158 -2.88 -0.52 -11.72
C GLN A 158 -2.74 -1.34 -10.42
N LEU A 159 -3.26 -0.81 -9.31
CA LEU A 159 -3.30 -1.51 -8.02
C LEU A 159 -3.90 -2.91 -8.13
N SER A 160 -4.97 -3.07 -8.92
CA SER A 160 -5.59 -4.38 -9.14
C SER A 160 -4.65 -5.37 -9.82
N ALA A 161 -3.95 -4.91 -10.86
CA ALA A 161 -2.97 -5.73 -11.58
C ALA A 161 -1.84 -6.18 -10.64
N GLU A 162 -1.35 -5.25 -9.81
CA GLU A 162 -0.27 -5.50 -8.88
C GLU A 162 -0.67 -6.46 -7.75
N ILE A 163 -1.88 -6.30 -7.18
CA ILE A 163 -2.42 -7.24 -6.19
C ILE A 163 -2.53 -8.65 -6.78
N LEU A 164 -3.09 -8.79 -7.98
CA LEU A 164 -3.24 -10.10 -8.63
C LEU A 164 -1.91 -10.74 -9.00
N ALA A 165 -0.97 -9.96 -9.57
CA ALA A 165 0.35 -10.47 -9.93
C ALA A 165 1.17 -10.88 -8.70
N CYS A 166 1.06 -10.14 -7.58
CA CYS A 166 1.68 -10.54 -6.31
C CYS A 166 1.03 -11.80 -5.73
N GLY A 167 -0.30 -11.93 -5.87
CA GLY A 167 -1.01 -13.14 -5.45
C GLY A 167 -0.60 -14.37 -6.28
N ASP A 168 -0.43 -14.21 -7.60
CA ASP A 168 0.04 -15.27 -8.50
C ASP A 168 1.45 -15.75 -8.12
N GLU A 169 2.35 -14.83 -7.77
CA GLU A 169 3.69 -15.18 -7.27
C GLU A 169 3.62 -16.06 -6.00
N ASN A 170 2.73 -15.72 -5.06
CA ASN A 170 2.60 -16.43 -3.79
C ASN A 170 2.11 -17.88 -3.94
N ILE A 171 1.38 -18.18 -5.00
CA ILE A 171 0.79 -19.52 -5.21
C ILE A 171 1.64 -20.43 -6.10
N SER A 172 2.82 -19.97 -6.51
CA SER A 172 3.73 -20.69 -7.41
C SER A 172 4.08 -22.11 -6.93
N GLU A 173 4.20 -22.32 -5.61
CA GLU A 173 4.44 -23.63 -5.00
C GLU A 173 3.16 -24.36 -4.59
N LYS A 174 2.13 -23.61 -4.19
CA LYS A 174 0.86 -24.17 -3.69
C LYS A 174 -0.28 -23.18 -3.91
N ILE A 175 -1.32 -23.64 -4.60
CA ILE A 175 -2.58 -22.91 -4.73
C ILE A 175 -3.29 -22.90 -3.37
N ILE A 176 -3.47 -21.71 -2.80
CA ILE A 176 -4.15 -21.47 -1.52
C ILE A 176 -4.82 -20.10 -1.55
N GLU A 177 -5.85 -19.91 -0.72
CA GLU A 177 -6.43 -18.59 -0.50
C GLU A 177 -5.36 -17.59 -0.03
N GLN A 178 -5.36 -16.40 -0.62
CA GLN A 178 -4.42 -15.33 -0.31
C GLN A 178 -5.15 -14.16 0.34
N THR A 179 -4.54 -13.56 1.38
CA THR A 179 -4.90 -12.21 1.82
C THR A 179 -3.76 -11.26 1.47
N VAL A 180 -4.05 -10.28 0.62
CA VAL A 180 -3.08 -9.24 0.22
C VAL A 180 -3.58 -7.90 0.73
N PHE A 181 -2.81 -7.26 1.60
CA PHE A 181 -3.04 -5.86 1.95
C PHE A 181 -2.46 -4.97 0.85
N ALA A 182 -3.00 -3.78 0.69
CA ALA A 182 -2.34 -2.79 -0.13
C ALA A 182 -2.50 -1.37 0.38
N MET A 183 -1.57 -0.52 -0.01
CA MET A 183 -1.59 0.91 0.27
C MET A 183 -1.36 1.68 -1.03
N ARG A 184 -2.28 2.58 -1.37
CA ARG A 184 -2.09 3.54 -2.45
C ARG A 184 -1.75 4.91 -1.87
N VAL A 185 -0.69 5.54 -2.35
CA VAL A 185 -0.30 6.89 -1.94
C VAL A 185 -0.37 7.83 -3.14
N ILE A 186 -1.26 8.82 -3.07
CA ILE A 186 -1.35 9.90 -4.06
C ILE A 186 -0.85 11.17 -3.39
N SER A 187 0.39 11.53 -3.67
CA SER A 187 1.09 12.62 -2.96
C SER A 187 1.09 12.39 -1.43
N MET A 188 0.24 13.10 -0.67
CA MET A 188 0.11 12.98 0.78
C MET A 188 -1.09 12.16 1.23
N HIS A 189 -1.92 11.67 0.30
CA HIS A 189 -3.18 10.98 0.61
C HIS A 189 -3.00 9.47 0.50
N VAL A 190 -3.24 8.78 1.61
CA VAL A 190 -3.05 7.34 1.78
C VAL A 190 -4.41 6.64 1.77
N THR A 191 -4.56 5.62 0.95
CA THR A 191 -5.73 4.73 0.93
C THR A 191 -5.27 3.30 1.18
N PHE A 192 -5.94 2.57 2.05
CA PHE A 192 -5.68 1.17 2.35
C PHE A 192 -6.69 0.26 1.68
N TYR A 193 -6.23 -0.95 1.38
CA TYR A 193 -6.99 -1.98 0.72
C TYR A 193 -6.72 -3.34 1.35
N LYS A 194 -7.72 -4.21 1.27
CA LYS A 194 -7.59 -5.63 1.62
C LYS A 194 -8.28 -6.45 0.54
N ALA A 195 -7.52 -7.33 -0.09
CA ALA A 195 -8.03 -8.34 -1.01
C ALA A 195 -7.95 -9.71 -0.34
N VAL A 196 -9.03 -10.48 -0.44
CA VAL A 196 -9.01 -11.92 -0.17
C VAL A 196 -9.26 -12.59 -1.51
N ILE A 197 -8.31 -13.39 -1.97
CA ILE A 197 -8.33 -14.05 -3.28
C ILE A 197 -8.50 -15.55 -3.02
N PRO A 198 -9.69 -16.12 -3.32
CA PRO A 198 -9.99 -17.53 -3.04
C PRO A 198 -9.10 -18.48 -3.84
N GLU A 199 -8.85 -19.67 -3.29
CA GLU A 199 -8.17 -20.76 -4.01
C GLU A 199 -8.83 -21.06 -5.36
N ALA A 200 -10.17 -21.15 -5.38
CA ALA A 200 -10.95 -21.39 -6.59
C ALA A 200 -10.77 -20.32 -7.69
N TYR A 201 -10.42 -19.08 -7.32
CA TYR A 201 -10.16 -18.03 -8.30
C TYR A 201 -8.89 -18.32 -9.11
N TRP A 202 -7.85 -18.83 -8.44
CA TRP A 202 -6.61 -19.22 -9.10
C TRP A 202 -6.80 -20.43 -10.01
N GLU A 203 -7.58 -21.42 -9.57
CA GLU A 203 -7.93 -22.57 -10.40
C GLU A 203 -8.72 -22.19 -11.66
N ASP A 204 -9.55 -21.15 -11.58
CA ASP A 204 -10.25 -20.57 -12.73
C ASP A 204 -9.25 -19.94 -13.70
N LEU A 205 -8.25 -19.20 -13.20
CA LEU A 205 -7.22 -18.54 -14.03
C LEU A 205 -6.35 -19.53 -14.82
N ASP A 206 -6.09 -20.70 -14.26
CA ASP A 206 -5.41 -21.79 -14.97
C ASP A 206 -6.23 -22.34 -16.15
N LYS A 207 -7.56 -22.29 -16.05
CA LYS A 207 -8.50 -22.75 -17.07
C LYS A 207 -8.95 -21.63 -18.01
N GLY A 208 -8.69 -20.37 -17.67
CA GLY A 208 -8.99 -19.21 -18.49
C GLY A 208 -9.46 -17.99 -17.70
N LEU A 209 -10.43 -17.24 -18.23
CA LEU A 209 -11.01 -16.12 -17.49
C LEU A 209 -11.98 -16.64 -16.42
N PRO A 210 -12.00 -16.03 -15.22
CA PRO A 210 -12.91 -16.45 -14.16
C PRO A 210 -14.36 -16.28 -14.61
N GLN A 211 -15.18 -17.31 -14.37
CA GLN A 211 -16.60 -17.31 -14.77
C GLN A 211 -17.51 -17.06 -13.57
N GLU A 212 -17.21 -17.72 -12.44
CA GLU A 212 -18.01 -17.63 -11.22
C GLU A 212 -17.29 -16.87 -10.10
N GLN A 213 -15.95 -17.02 -10.05
CA GLN A 213 -15.15 -16.41 -8.99
C GLN A 213 -14.88 -14.92 -9.27
N SER A 214 -14.70 -14.17 -8.20
CA SER A 214 -14.38 -12.75 -8.26
C SER A 214 -13.44 -12.39 -7.12
N VAL A 215 -12.63 -11.35 -7.33
CA VAL A 215 -11.75 -10.79 -6.29
C VAL A 215 -12.37 -9.51 -5.77
N VAL A 216 -12.81 -9.55 -4.52
CA VAL A 216 -13.34 -8.36 -3.84
C VAL A 216 -12.21 -7.65 -3.11
N ILE A 217 -11.91 -6.42 -3.55
CA ILE A 217 -10.93 -5.54 -2.91
C ILE A 217 -11.70 -4.53 -2.06
N LYS A 218 -11.62 -4.68 -0.74
CA LYS A 218 -12.19 -3.72 0.21
C LYS A 218 -11.28 -2.50 0.29
N ARG A 219 -11.87 -1.30 0.29
CA ARG A 219 -11.15 -0.02 0.31
C ARG A 219 -11.54 0.84 1.50
N TRP A 220 -10.54 1.42 2.15
CA TRP A 220 -10.71 2.43 3.19
C TRP A 220 -9.66 3.55 3.06
N PRO A 221 -10.04 4.84 3.10
CA PRO A 221 -11.39 5.38 3.22
C PRO A 221 -12.31 5.05 2.03
N MET A 222 -13.63 5.08 2.25
CA MET A 222 -14.63 4.51 1.33
C MET A 222 -14.63 5.11 -0.09
N ILE A 223 -14.33 6.40 -0.21
CA ILE A 223 -14.45 7.16 -1.45
C ILE A 223 -13.16 7.04 -2.26
N ASN A 224 -13.28 6.70 -3.56
CA ASN A 224 -12.15 6.79 -4.48
C ASN A 224 -12.04 8.20 -5.08
N GLY A 225 -10.82 8.70 -5.21
CA GLY A 225 -10.55 10.03 -5.72
C GLY A 225 -9.11 10.45 -5.45
N LYS A 226 -8.75 11.62 -5.97
CA LYS A 226 -7.37 12.14 -5.88
C LYS A 226 -6.96 12.54 -4.47
N GLN A 227 -7.90 13.03 -3.67
CA GLN A 227 -7.69 13.61 -2.34
C GLN A 227 -8.68 13.03 -1.32
N THR A 228 -9.10 11.78 -1.53
CA THR A 228 -10.11 11.12 -0.68
C THR A 228 -9.48 10.14 0.32
N GLY A 229 -8.17 9.90 0.21
CA GLY A 229 -7.40 9.17 1.20
C GLY A 229 -7.11 9.99 2.44
N LEU A 230 -6.54 9.32 3.45
CA LEU A 230 -6.06 9.94 4.69
C LEU A 230 -4.83 10.80 4.40
N ASP A 231 -4.89 12.05 4.80
CA ASP A 231 -3.86 13.04 4.55
C ASP A 231 -2.77 13.03 5.63
N LEU A 232 -1.55 12.68 5.23
CA LEU A 232 -0.38 12.73 6.11
C LEU A 232 -0.08 14.12 6.66
N ALA A 233 -0.53 15.19 5.99
CA ALA A 233 -0.36 16.56 6.48
C ALA A 233 -1.35 16.92 7.61
N ASN A 234 -2.40 16.11 7.82
CA ASN A 234 -3.32 16.22 8.94
C ASN A 234 -2.83 15.32 10.09
N SER A 235 -2.75 15.85 11.32
CA SER A 235 -2.21 15.10 12.46
C SER A 235 -3.00 13.84 12.80
N ASP A 236 -4.32 13.95 12.77
CA ASP A 236 -5.20 12.88 13.25
C ASP A 236 -5.31 11.77 12.20
N GLU A 237 -5.30 12.15 10.93
CA GLU A 237 -5.28 11.21 9.80
C GLU A 237 -3.91 10.53 9.66
N ARG A 238 -2.81 11.27 9.87
CA ARG A 238 -1.46 10.70 9.93
C ARG A 238 -1.32 9.67 11.05
N GLU A 239 -1.89 9.93 12.23
CA GLU A 239 -1.92 8.95 13.32
C GLU A 239 -2.67 7.68 12.90
N LYS A 240 -3.82 7.82 12.22
CA LYS A 240 -4.57 6.67 11.67
C LYS A 240 -3.74 5.86 10.68
N VAL A 241 -2.99 6.52 9.78
CA VAL A 241 -2.11 5.84 8.81
C VAL A 241 -1.04 5.02 9.53
N LEU A 242 -0.33 5.62 10.51
CA LEU A 242 0.72 4.94 11.25
C LEU A 242 0.20 3.72 12.02
N LYS A 243 -0.90 3.90 12.76
CA LYS A 243 -1.56 2.81 13.49
C LYS A 243 -1.99 1.67 12.56
N SER A 244 -2.50 2.02 11.37
CA SER A 244 -2.95 1.04 10.38
C SER A 244 -1.80 0.20 9.84
N LEU A 245 -0.69 0.84 9.45
CA LEU A 245 0.51 0.14 9.00
C LEU A 245 1.08 -0.78 10.08
N VAL A 246 1.00 -0.37 11.33
CA VAL A 246 1.54 -1.15 12.46
C VAL A 246 0.68 -2.37 12.76
N LYS A 247 -0.64 -2.24 12.64
CA LYS A 247 -1.55 -3.38 12.71
C LYS A 247 -1.29 -4.38 11.57
N ILE A 248 -1.03 -3.88 10.35
CA ILE A 248 -0.63 -4.72 9.20
C ILE A 248 0.74 -5.39 9.45
N HIS A 249 1.71 -4.66 9.99
CA HIS A 249 3.00 -5.21 10.40
C HIS A 249 2.82 -6.35 11.42
N ASN A 250 1.99 -6.14 12.46
CA ASN A 250 1.81 -7.09 13.54
C ASN A 250 1.07 -8.36 13.11
N ILE A 251 0.06 -8.29 12.22
CA ILE A 251 -0.62 -9.53 11.74
C ILE A 251 0.37 -10.43 11.00
N ASN A 252 1.29 -9.84 10.24
CA ASN A 252 2.32 -10.59 9.52
C ASN A 252 3.31 -11.29 10.47
N GLN A 253 3.46 -10.82 11.72
CA GLN A 253 4.26 -11.48 12.76
C GLN A 253 3.48 -12.61 13.45
N VAL A 254 2.18 -12.43 13.69
CA VAL A 254 1.34 -13.45 14.34
C VAL A 254 1.22 -14.70 13.45
N ILE A 255 1.12 -14.53 12.13
CA ILE A 255 1.11 -15.65 11.17
C ILE A 255 2.41 -16.46 11.28
N VAL A 256 3.56 -15.83 11.53
CA VAL A 256 4.86 -16.53 11.73
C VAL A 256 4.86 -17.35 13.01
N GLY A 257 4.33 -16.81 14.10
CA GLY A 257 4.24 -17.52 15.38
C GLY A 257 3.45 -18.81 15.26
N VAL A 258 2.30 -18.77 14.58
CA VAL A 258 1.42 -19.93 14.40
C VAL A 258 2.01 -20.97 13.43
N LEU A 259 2.72 -20.55 12.38
CA LEU A 259 3.34 -21.48 11.44
C LEU A 259 4.57 -22.19 12.05
N ASN A 260 5.38 -21.49 12.86
CA ASN A 260 6.53 -22.11 13.51
C ASN A 260 6.16 -23.09 14.64
N GLU A 261 4.96 -22.98 15.23
CA GLU A 261 4.47 -23.95 16.21
C GLU A 261 3.99 -25.27 15.57
N ASN A 262 3.61 -25.24 14.29
CA ASN A 262 3.12 -26.44 13.57
C ASN A 262 4.23 -27.26 12.88
N ASP A 263 5.44 -26.72 12.77
CA ASP A 263 6.62 -27.43 12.23
C ASP A 263 7.50 -28.06 13.33
N CYS A 264 7.03 -28.06 14.59
CA CYS A 264 7.72 -28.68 15.73
C CYS A 264 7.00 -29.94 16.24
N PHE A 265 6.74 -30.94 15.39
CA PHE A 265 6.50 -32.33 15.80
C PHE A 265 6.94 -33.34 14.72
#